data_AF-A0A2V9XAQ0-F1
#
_entry.id   AF-A0A2V9XAQ0-F1
#
_cell.length_a   1.000
_cell.length_b   1.000
_cell.length_c   1.000
_cell.angle_alpha   90.00
_cell.angle_beta   90.00
_cell.angle_gamma   90.00
#
_symmetry.space_group_name_H-M   'P 1'
#
loop_
_entity.id
_entity.type
_entity.pdbx_description
1 polymer ?
#
loop_
_entity_poly.entity_id
_entity_poly.type
_entity_poly.pdbx_seq_one_letter_code
_entity_poly.pdbx_strand_id
1 'polypeptide(L)' 'MAVARSCSSLGLLIRPIVAKTFPLAEAAEALRYLVEGRPFGRVVVTI' A
#
# COMPACT_ATOMS: atom_id res chain seq x y z
N MET A 1 0.46 11.12 -9.33
CA MET A 1 -0.66 11.41 -8.38
C MET A 1 -0.26 10.87 -7.02
N ALA A 2 -0.11 11.76 -6.04
CA ALA A 2 0.52 11.49 -4.75
C ALA A 2 -0.50 10.98 -3.71
N VAL A 3 -0.23 9.83 -3.09
CA VAL A 3 -0.87 9.42 -1.83
C VAL A 3 0.22 9.35 -0.77
N ALA A 4 0.58 10.50 -0.23
CA ALA A 4 1.43 10.65 0.93
C ALA A 4 0.56 11.16 2.09
N ARG A 5 -0.05 10.25 2.86
CA ARG A 5 -0.80 10.60 4.08
C ARG A 5 -0.66 9.52 5.15
N SER A 6 0.51 9.47 5.80
CA SER A 6 0.66 9.54 7.26
C SER A 6 2.06 9.05 7.68
N CYS A 7 2.86 9.95 8.25
CA CYS A 7 4.01 9.60 9.07
C CYS A 7 4.20 10.79 10.01
N SER A 8 3.48 10.78 11.13
CA SER A 8 3.47 11.86 12.12
C SER A 8 3.99 11.35 13.45
N SER A 9 5.25 10.93 13.48
CA SER A 9 6.17 11.08 14.63
C SER A 9 7.43 10.25 14.39
N LEU A 10 8.59 10.94 14.45
CA LEU A 10 9.93 10.40 14.68
C LEU A 10 10.59 9.58 13.54
N GLY A 11 11.51 10.22 12.81
CA GLY A 11 12.86 9.67 12.74
C GLY A 11 13.41 9.03 11.47
N LEU A 12 12.75 9.00 10.30
CA LEU A 12 13.43 8.61 9.05
C LEU A 12 12.82 9.28 7.81
N LEU A 13 13.66 9.95 7.02
CA LEU A 13 13.33 10.60 5.74
C LEU A 13 12.93 9.62 4.61
N ILE A 14 12.58 8.37 4.95
CA ILE A 14 12.27 7.30 4.00
C ILE A 14 10.77 7.06 4.05
N ARG A 15 10.07 7.53 3.01
CA ARG A 15 8.64 7.28 2.85
C ARG A 15 8.43 5.93 2.17
N PRO A 16 7.66 5.00 2.76
CA PRO A 16 7.33 3.76 2.08
C PRO A 16 6.49 4.08 0.83
N ILE A 17 6.85 3.47 -0.29
CA ILE A 17 6.09 3.59 -1.53
C ILE A 17 4.94 2.58 -1.45
N VAL A 18 3.71 3.09 -1.41
CA VAL A 18 2.48 2.29 -1.43
C VAL A 18 1.98 2.25 -2.86
N ALA A 19 1.86 1.05 -3.42
CA ALA A 19 1.39 0.82 -4.77
C ALA A 19 -0.14 0.95 -4.85
N LYS A 20 -0.86 0.32 -3.90
CA LYS A 20 -2.31 0.37 -3.82
C LYS A 20 -2.79 -0.05 -2.42
N THR A 21 -3.93 0.48 -2.01
CA THR A 21 -4.60 0.11 -0.76
C THR A 21 -5.94 -0.52 -1.09
N PHE A 22 -6.30 -1.58 -0.38
CA PHE A 22 -7.57 -2.30 -0.50
C PHE A 22 -8.26 -2.39 0.86
N PRO A 23 -9.60 -2.31 0.92
CA PRO A 23 -10.33 -2.66 2.14
C PRO A 23 -10.25 -4.16 2.42
N LEU A 24 -10.41 -4.57 3.67
CA LEU A 24 -10.37 -5.98 4.07
C LEU A 24 -11.35 -6.87 3.29
N ALA A 25 -12.51 -6.33 2.92
CA ALA A 25 -13.50 -7.02 2.10
C ALA A 25 -12.96 -7.43 0.71
N GLU A 26 -11.94 -6.74 0.20
CA GLU A 26 -11.33 -6.98 -1.11
C GLU A 26 -9.96 -7.67 -1.02
N ALA A 27 -9.66 -8.37 0.07
CA ALA A 27 -8.37 -9.02 0.28
C ALA A 27 -7.99 -10.00 -0.86
N ALA A 28 -8.97 -10.69 -1.45
CA ALA A 28 -8.74 -11.58 -2.59
C ALA A 28 -8.23 -10.82 -3.83
N GLU A 29 -8.83 -9.65 -4.13
CA GLU A 29 -8.40 -8.79 -5.24
C GLU A 29 -7.04 -8.14 -4.96
N ALA A 30 -6.75 -7.81 -3.70
CA ALA A 30 -5.43 -7.34 -3.31
C ALA A 30 -4.33 -8.37 -3.59
N LEU A 31 -4.59 -9.66 -3.27
CA LEU A 31 -3.66 -10.75 -3.56
C LEU A 31 -3.50 -10.98 -5.06
N ARG A 32 -4.61 -10.94 -5.80
CA ARG A 32 -4.59 -11.07 -7.26
C ARG A 32 -3.73 -9.98 -7.91
N TYR A 33 -3.94 -8.73 -7.49
CA TYR A 33 -3.16 -7.58 -7.94
C TYR A 33 -1.66 -7.71 -7.62
N LEU A 34 -1.32 -8.27 -6.45
CA LEU A 34 0.07 -8.56 -6.07
C LEU A 34 0.73 -9.59 -6.99
N VAL A 35 0.04 -10.69 -7.28
CA VAL A 35 0.59 -11.82 -8.04
C VAL A 35 0.67 -11.51 -9.53
N GLU A 36 -0.41 -10.98 -10.09
CA GLU A 36 -0.56 -10.75 -11.53
C GLU A 36 0.07 -9.43 -11.96
N GLY A 37 -0.15 -8.36 -11.19
CA GLY A 37 0.32 -7.02 -11.53
C GLY A 37 1.78 -6.76 -11.20
N ARG A 38 2.38 -7.56 -10.31
CA ARG A 38 3.77 -7.41 -9.80
C ARG A 38 4.15 -5.93 -9.54
N PRO A 39 3.36 -5.22 -8.72
CA PRO A 39 3.53 -3.80 -8.55
C PRO A 39 4.83 -3.47 -7.80
N PHE A 40 5.44 -2.34 -8.12
CA PHE A 40 6.52 -1.79 -7.31
C PHE A 40 5.95 -1.06 -6.09
N GLY A 41 6.31 -1.55 -4.90
CA GLY A 41 5.89 -0.98 -3.63
C GLY A 41 4.97 -1.91 -2.84
N ARG A 42 4.40 -1.38 -1.75
CA ARG A 42 3.55 -2.16 -0.85
C ARG A 42 2.10 -2.16 -1.30
N VAL A 43 1.45 -3.31 -1.25
CA VAL A 43 -0.02 -3.41 -1.30
C VAL A 43 -0.51 -3.55 0.13
N VAL A 44 -1.37 -2.62 0.56
CA VAL A 44 -1.83 -2.52 1.95
C VAL A 44 -3.30 -2.92 2.02
N VAL A 45 -3.65 -3.76 2.99
CA VAL A 45 -5.04 -4.09 3.30
C VAL A 45 -5.42 -3.39 4.60
N THR A 46 -6.48 -2.59 4.57
CA THR A 46 -6.98 -1.86 5.74
C THR A 46 -8.11 -2.62 6.41
N ILE A 47 -8.06 -2.68 7.74
CA ILE A 47 -9.14 -3.21 8.59
C ILE A 47 -10.24 -2.18 8.81
#